data_AF-A0A943HSF5-F1
#
_entry.id   AF-A0A943HSF5-F1
#
_cell.length_a   1.000
_cell.length_b   1.000
_cell.length_c   1.000
_cell.angle_alpha   90.00
_cell.angle_beta   90.00
_cell.angle_gamma   90.00
#
_symmetry.space_group_name_H-M   'P 1'
#
loop_
_entity.id
_entity.type
_entity.pdbx_description
1 polymer ?
#
loop_
_entity_poly.entity_id
_entity_poly.type
_entity_poly.pdbx_seq_one_letter_code
_entity_poly.pdbx_strand_id
1 'polypeptide(L)'
;MKLESMDITPINNSQRRDISSFWYRYHIKPNYRWFDIYNTFEHNTNILKYYIPHDLYYCYIDPFFSQVKKASLYDDKNMYDLYFPDIDQPRTIVRCTNGVFLNANYQIITLEQAICLCVKEECVIIKPSINSEGGEGIKFWDNRKDETDHLLKLLTSNKHLIVS
;
A
#
# COMPACT_ATOMS: atom_id res chain seq x y z
N MET A 1 -7.99 -1.00 7.67
CA MET A 1 -8.84 -0.11 8.51
C MET A 1 -9.51 -0.96 9.57
N LYS A 2 -9.17 -0.80 10.86
CA LYS A 2 -9.86 -1.51 11.94
C LYS A 2 -11.24 -0.85 12.13
N LEU A 3 -12.27 -1.49 11.59
CA LEU A 3 -13.68 -1.03 11.64
C LEU A 3 -14.29 -1.10 13.05
N GLU A 4 -13.58 -1.67 14.03
CA GLU A 4 -14.12 -2.01 15.35
C GLU A 4 -14.29 -0.82 16.31
N SER A 5 -13.86 0.39 15.93
CA SER A 5 -13.90 1.59 16.80
C SER A 5 -14.54 2.82 16.14
N MET A 6 -15.29 2.67 15.05
CA MET A 6 -15.93 3.81 14.37
C MET A 6 -17.44 3.81 14.57
N ASP A 7 -17.98 4.95 15.00
CA ASP A 7 -19.42 5.21 15.00
C ASP A 7 -19.90 5.38 13.56
N ILE A 8 -20.45 4.30 13.00
CA ILE A 8 -20.98 4.26 11.64
C ILE A 8 -22.32 5.01 11.62
N THR A 9 -22.43 6.01 10.73
CA THR A 9 -23.68 6.74 10.49
C THR A 9 -24.51 6.04 9.41
N PRO A 10 -25.64 5.37 9.75
CA PRO A 10 -26.42 4.63 8.76
C PRO A 10 -27.08 5.55 7.73
N ILE A 11 -27.27 5.05 6.51
CA ILE A 11 -28.03 5.77 5.48
C ILE A 11 -29.52 5.83 5.85
N ASN A 12 -30.13 6.98 5.58
CA ASN A 12 -31.57 7.15 5.72
C ASN A 12 -32.36 6.58 4.52
N ASN A 13 -33.69 6.54 4.65
CA ASN A 13 -34.57 5.99 3.60
C ASN A 13 -34.49 6.74 2.26
N SER A 14 -34.23 8.05 2.28
CA SER A 14 -34.10 8.85 1.06
C SER A 14 -32.81 8.49 0.32
N GLN A 15 -31.68 8.44 1.03
CA GLN A 15 -30.39 8.02 0.49
C GLN A 15 -30.46 6.59 -0.05
N ARG A 16 -31.08 5.67 0.70
CA ARG A 16 -31.29 4.29 0.26
C ARG A 16 -32.03 4.22 -1.07
N ARG A 17 -33.14 4.97 -1.23
CA ARG A 17 -33.90 5.00 -2.49
C ARG A 17 -33.09 5.59 -3.65
N ASP A 18 -32.33 6.66 -3.40
CA ASP A 18 -31.46 7.28 -4.41
C ASP A 18 -30.36 6.32 -4.88
N ILE A 19 -29.67 5.67 -3.93
CA ILE A 19 -28.68 4.61 -4.20
C ILE A 19 -29.31 3.45 -4.97
N SER A 20 -30.44 2.89 -4.51
CA SER A 20 -31.11 1.79 -5.21
C SER A 20 -31.48 2.16 -6.64
N SER A 21 -32.05 3.36 -6.85
CA SER A 21 -32.48 3.83 -8.16
C SER A 21 -31.30 4.00 -9.11
N PHE A 22 -30.19 4.55 -8.60
CA PHE A 22 -28.97 4.69 -9.39
C PHE A 22 -28.39 3.34 -9.79
N TRP A 23 -28.25 2.38 -8.86
CA TRP A 23 -27.62 1.08 -9.17
C TRP A 23 -28.52 0.11 -9.94
N TYR A 24 -29.84 0.27 -9.86
CA TYR A 24 -30.81 -0.53 -10.61
C TYR A 24 -30.61 -0.43 -12.13
N ARG A 25 -30.14 0.72 -12.64
CA ARG A 25 -29.83 0.91 -14.07
C ARG A 25 -28.74 -0.04 -14.59
N TYR A 26 -27.94 -0.61 -13.70
CA TYR A 26 -26.89 -1.59 -13.99
C TYR A 26 -27.32 -3.01 -13.61
N HIS A 27 -28.59 -3.21 -13.23
CA HIS A 27 -29.12 -4.47 -12.69
C HIS A 27 -28.37 -4.98 -11.44
N ILE A 28 -27.79 -4.06 -10.67
CA ILE A 28 -27.04 -4.37 -9.44
C ILE A 28 -27.87 -3.97 -8.22
N LYS A 29 -27.97 -4.88 -7.25
CA LYS A 29 -28.45 -4.58 -5.89
C LYS A 29 -27.23 -4.38 -4.99
N PRO A 30 -26.87 -3.13 -4.64
CA PRO A 30 -25.68 -2.88 -3.85
C PRO A 30 -25.84 -3.38 -2.40
N ASN A 31 -24.73 -3.75 -1.79
CA ASN A 31 -24.66 -4.01 -0.35
C ASN A 31 -24.63 -2.66 0.41
N TYR A 32 -25.75 -2.32 1.05
CA TYR A 32 -25.94 -1.02 1.70
C TYR A 32 -25.01 -0.77 2.88
N ARG A 33 -24.41 -1.82 3.48
CA ARG A 33 -23.44 -1.68 4.57
C ARG A 33 -22.24 -0.83 4.17
N TRP A 34 -21.82 -0.90 2.91
CA TRP A 34 -20.75 -0.05 2.40
C TRP A 34 -21.15 1.42 2.35
N PHE A 35 -22.41 1.71 2.02
CA PHE A 35 -22.91 3.09 2.01
C PHE A 35 -23.10 3.65 3.41
N ASP A 36 -23.39 2.82 4.42
CA ASP A 36 -23.37 3.27 5.82
C ASP A 36 -21.95 3.75 6.21
N ILE A 37 -20.92 3.01 5.79
CA ILE A 37 -19.52 3.42 6.00
C ILE A 37 -19.21 4.71 5.23
N TYR A 38 -19.55 4.79 3.94
CA TYR A 38 -19.28 5.99 3.13
C TYR A 38 -20.02 7.22 3.67
N ASN A 39 -21.26 7.06 4.13
CA ASN A 39 -22.06 8.12 4.73
C ASN A 39 -21.46 8.67 6.03
N THR A 40 -20.59 7.91 6.69
CA THR A 40 -19.85 8.38 7.87
C THR A 40 -18.83 9.47 7.50
N PHE A 41 -18.33 9.47 6.27
CA PHE A 41 -17.29 10.39 5.79
C PHE A 41 -17.78 11.38 4.74
N GLU A 42 -18.87 11.08 4.06
CA GLU A 42 -19.39 11.89 2.95
C GLU A 42 -20.39 12.94 3.45
N HIS A 43 -20.00 14.21 3.40
CA HIS A 43 -20.85 15.33 3.78
C HIS A 43 -21.83 15.75 2.68
N ASN A 44 -21.53 15.43 1.41
CA ASN A 44 -22.39 15.69 0.27
C ASN A 44 -23.22 14.44 -0.08
N THR A 45 -24.42 14.38 0.48
CA THR A 45 -25.33 13.24 0.30
C THR A 45 -25.76 13.01 -1.15
N ASN A 46 -25.64 14.00 -2.04
CA ASN A 46 -26.01 13.87 -3.46
C ASN A 46 -25.03 13.02 -4.28
N ILE A 47 -23.79 12.85 -3.80
CA ILE A 47 -22.77 12.06 -4.48
C ILE A 47 -22.64 10.64 -3.94
N LEU A 48 -23.23 10.36 -2.77
CA LEU A 48 -23.14 9.06 -2.10
C LEU A 48 -23.55 7.89 -3.02
N LYS A 49 -24.57 8.07 -3.88
CA LYS A 49 -25.01 7.07 -4.86
C LYS A 49 -23.94 6.64 -5.87
N TYR A 50 -22.93 7.47 -6.13
CA TYR A 50 -21.85 7.21 -7.10
C TYR A 50 -20.69 6.41 -6.51
N TYR A 51 -20.67 6.18 -5.20
CA TYR A 51 -19.65 5.36 -4.56
C TYR A 51 -19.81 3.90 -4.97
N ILE A 52 -18.71 3.27 -5.37
CA ILE A 52 -18.67 1.86 -5.73
C ILE A 52 -18.63 1.03 -4.45
N PRO A 53 -19.57 0.11 -4.23
CA PRO A 53 -19.53 -0.82 -3.10
C PRO A 53 -18.20 -1.59 -3.06
N HIS A 54 -17.60 -1.74 -1.88
CA HIS A 54 -16.28 -2.35 -1.75
C HIS A 54 -16.25 -3.81 -2.23
N ASP A 55 -17.31 -4.57 -1.98
CA ASP A 55 -17.46 -5.93 -2.52
C ASP A 55 -17.57 -5.93 -4.05
N LEU A 56 -18.33 -5.01 -4.64
CA LEU A 56 -18.40 -4.87 -6.10
C LEU A 56 -17.02 -4.55 -6.69
N TYR A 57 -16.26 -3.66 -6.05
CA TYR A 57 -14.93 -3.31 -6.53
C TYR A 57 -13.97 -4.50 -6.49
N TYR A 58 -13.72 -5.06 -5.31
CA TYR A 58 -12.70 -6.10 -5.13
C TYR A 58 -13.08 -7.47 -5.69
N CYS A 59 -14.38 -7.80 -5.77
CA CYS A 59 -14.80 -9.11 -6.29
C CYS A 59 -15.02 -9.13 -7.80
N TYR A 60 -15.29 -7.98 -8.43
CA TYR A 60 -15.67 -7.94 -9.84
C TYR A 60 -14.85 -6.95 -10.66
N ILE A 61 -14.80 -5.68 -10.25
CA ILE A 61 -14.16 -4.63 -11.05
C ILE A 61 -12.65 -4.84 -11.10
N ASP A 62 -12.00 -4.91 -9.93
CA ASP A 62 -10.55 -5.07 -9.87
C ASP A 62 -10.09 -6.37 -10.55
N PRO A 63 -10.67 -7.56 -10.30
CA PRO A 63 -10.27 -8.77 -11.02
C PRO A 63 -10.54 -8.75 -12.53
N PHE A 64 -11.50 -7.95 -13.00
CA PHE A 64 -11.81 -7.82 -14.43
C PHE A 64 -10.78 -6.96 -15.16
N PHE A 65 -10.37 -5.82 -14.57
CA PHE A 65 -9.40 -4.92 -15.18
C PHE A 65 -7.95 -5.29 -14.86
N SER A 66 -7.71 -5.82 -13.66
CA SER A 66 -6.40 -6.22 -13.18
C SER A 66 -6.19 -7.70 -13.48
N GLN A 67 -5.20 -8.00 -14.32
CA GLN A 67 -4.68 -9.36 -14.43
C GLN A 67 -3.83 -9.65 -13.20
N VAL A 68 -4.46 -9.94 -12.05
CA VAL A 68 -3.83 -10.03 -10.72
C VAL A 68 -2.56 -10.90 -10.73
N LYS A 69 -2.59 -12.04 -11.42
CA LYS A 69 -1.42 -12.94 -11.58
C LYS A 69 -0.25 -12.33 -12.35
N LYS A 70 -0.53 -11.40 -13.27
CA LYS A 70 0.51 -10.63 -13.97
C LYS A 70 0.98 -9.47 -13.11
N ALA A 71 0.07 -8.83 -12.38
CA ALA A 71 0.40 -7.74 -11.47
C ALA A 71 1.41 -8.17 -10.40
N SER A 72 1.29 -9.40 -9.87
CA SER A 72 2.25 -9.94 -8.90
C SER A 72 3.70 -10.04 -9.42
N LEU A 73 3.91 -10.08 -10.75
CA LEU A 73 5.27 -10.05 -11.32
C LEU A 73 5.96 -8.69 -11.14
N TYR A 74 5.16 -7.63 -11.01
CA TYR A 74 5.59 -6.25 -10.82
C TYR A 74 5.47 -5.78 -9.37
N ASP A 75 5.19 -6.68 -8.43
CA ASP A 75 4.98 -6.30 -7.03
C ASP A 75 6.29 -6.00 -6.29
N ASP A 76 7.40 -6.65 -6.69
CA ASP A 76 8.69 -6.46 -6.03
C ASP A 76 9.33 -5.11 -6.36
N LYS A 77 9.28 -4.20 -5.40
CA LYS A 77 9.89 -2.86 -5.47
C LYS A 77 11.38 -2.89 -5.75
N ASN A 78 12.08 -3.98 -5.41
CA ASN A 78 13.49 -4.12 -5.71
C ASN A 78 13.80 -4.13 -7.21
N MET A 79 12.81 -4.42 -8.06
CA MET A 79 12.95 -4.58 -9.51
C MET A 79 12.49 -3.35 -10.32
N TYR A 80 11.99 -2.30 -9.66
CA TYR A 80 11.28 -1.21 -10.34
C TYR A 80 12.18 -0.42 -11.29
N ASP A 81 13.45 -0.24 -10.97
CA ASP A 81 14.40 0.44 -11.86
C ASP A 81 14.80 -0.42 -13.07
N LEU A 82 14.62 -1.75 -13.01
CA LEU A 82 14.78 -2.62 -14.18
C LEU A 82 13.52 -2.63 -15.05
N TYR A 83 12.34 -2.57 -14.44
CA TYR A 83 11.07 -2.58 -15.17
C TYR A 83 10.72 -1.23 -15.78
N PHE A 84 11.07 -0.15 -15.11
CA PHE A 84 10.68 1.22 -15.46
C PHE A 84 11.89 2.16 -15.46
N PRO A 85 12.89 1.93 -16.33
CA PRO A 85 14.15 2.69 -16.33
C PRO A 85 13.95 4.18 -16.68
N ASP A 86 12.88 4.51 -17.40
CA ASP A 86 12.59 5.86 -17.87
C ASP A 86 11.65 6.64 -16.92
N ILE A 87 11.34 6.08 -15.75
CA ILE A 87 10.45 6.69 -14.77
C ILE A 87 11.27 7.14 -13.56
N ASP A 88 11.08 8.40 -13.15
CA ASP A 88 11.68 8.93 -11.93
C ASP A 88 11.20 8.14 -10.70
N GLN A 89 12.16 7.61 -9.93
CA GLN A 89 11.92 6.80 -8.75
C GLN A 89 12.69 7.38 -7.55
N PRO A 90 12.23 7.13 -6.31
CA PRO A 90 13.03 7.39 -5.13
C PRO A 90 14.40 6.71 -5.24
N ARG A 91 15.45 7.38 -4.78
CA ARG A 91 16.80 6.82 -4.82
C ARG A 91 16.88 5.59 -3.92
N THR A 92 17.28 4.46 -4.49
CA THR A 92 17.53 3.24 -3.73
C THR A 92 18.90 3.28 -3.06
N ILE A 93 18.95 3.03 -1.76
CA ILE A 93 20.19 2.94 -0.98
C ILE A 93 20.62 1.48 -0.87
N VAL A 94 19.69 0.62 -0.42
CA VAL A 94 19.88 -0.82 -0.19
C VAL A 94 18.65 -1.57 -0.65
N ARG A 95 18.88 -2.75 -1.24
CA ARG A 95 17.86 -3.76 -1.51
C ARG A 95 18.14 -4.99 -0.65
N CYS A 96 17.11 -5.73 -0.31
CA CYS A 96 17.21 -7.04 0.32
C CYS A 96 16.21 -7.98 -0.37
N THR A 97 16.70 -9.10 -0.91
CA THR A 97 15.86 -10.15 -1.48
C THR A 97 16.29 -11.51 -0.96
N ASN A 98 15.37 -12.29 -0.42
CA ASN A 98 15.65 -13.55 0.27
C ASN A 98 16.74 -13.45 1.35
N GLY A 99 16.89 -12.27 1.99
CA GLY A 99 17.93 -12.01 2.99
C GLY A 99 19.32 -11.68 2.43
N VAL A 100 19.46 -11.57 1.11
CA VAL A 100 20.69 -11.12 0.43
C VAL A 100 20.60 -9.62 0.20
N PHE A 101 21.58 -8.88 0.72
CA PHE A 101 21.66 -7.44 0.55
C PHE A 101 22.37 -7.08 -0.76
N LEU A 102 21.83 -6.07 -1.44
CA LEU A 102 22.39 -5.50 -2.65
C LEU A 102 22.44 -3.97 -2.52
N ASN A 103 23.42 -3.33 -3.15
CA ASN A 103 23.44 -1.87 -3.25
C ASN A 103 22.51 -1.36 -4.36
N ALA A 104 22.53 -0.04 -4.59
CA ALA A 104 21.79 0.64 -5.65
C ALA A 104 22.02 0.05 -7.06
N ASN A 105 23.19 -0.55 -7.31
CA ASN A 105 23.60 -1.08 -8.61
C ASN A 105 23.48 -2.62 -8.69
N TYR A 106 22.67 -3.25 -7.85
CA TYR A 106 22.49 -4.72 -7.80
C TYR A 106 23.77 -5.51 -7.49
N GLN A 107 24.77 -4.89 -6.87
CA GLN A 107 25.96 -5.62 -6.41
C GLN A 107 25.70 -6.17 -5.01
N ILE A 108 26.06 -7.44 -4.79
CA ILE A 108 25.92 -8.10 -3.48
C ILE A 108 26.82 -7.40 -2.47
N ILE A 109 26.26 -7.09 -1.31
CA ILE A 109 26.94 -6.45 -0.18
C ILE A 109 26.66 -7.21 1.12
N THR A 110 27.50 -7.00 2.12
CA THR A 110 27.25 -7.53 3.48
C THR A 110 26.23 -6.67 4.22
N LEU A 111 25.69 -7.18 5.33
CA LEU A 111 24.80 -6.42 6.20
C LEU A 111 25.50 -5.19 6.79
N GLU A 112 26.77 -5.30 7.15
CA GLU A 112 27.58 -4.19 7.66
C GLU A 112 27.74 -3.10 6.59
N GLN A 113 27.95 -3.49 5.34
CA GLN A 113 27.99 -2.55 4.21
C GLN A 113 26.63 -1.87 3.99
N ALA A 114 25.52 -2.62 4.10
CA ALA A 114 24.17 -2.06 4.02
C ALA A 114 23.92 -1.03 5.13
N ILE A 115 24.29 -1.35 6.38
CA ILE A 115 24.20 -0.42 7.52
C ILE A 115 25.03 0.84 7.25
N CYS A 116 26.28 0.68 6.80
CA CYS A 116 27.15 1.81 6.47
C CYS A 116 26.58 2.70 5.36
N LEU A 117 25.85 2.15 4.39
CA LEU A 117 25.17 2.95 3.36
C LEU A 117 24.01 3.74 3.96
N CYS A 118 23.16 3.11 4.77
CA CYS A 118 22.04 3.79 5.42
C CYS A 118 22.49 4.87 6.43
N VAL A 119 23.55 4.64 7.20
CA VAL A 119 24.07 5.61 8.19
C VAL A 119 24.61 6.89 7.55
N LYS A 120 25.12 6.80 6.31
CA LYS A 120 25.57 7.97 5.55
C LYS A 120 24.42 8.90 5.15
N GLU A 121 23.19 8.41 5.20
CA GLU A 121 21.99 9.18 4.96
C GLU A 121 21.49 9.78 6.27
N GLU A 122 20.92 10.99 6.23
CA GLU A 122 20.31 11.59 7.42
C GLU A 122 19.09 10.79 7.91
N CYS A 123 18.22 10.43 6.97
CA CYS A 123 17.03 9.63 7.22
C CYS A 123 16.85 8.60 6.11
N VAL A 124 16.35 7.43 6.46
CA VAL A 124 15.95 6.39 5.50
C VAL A 124 14.55 5.87 5.77
N ILE A 125 13.88 5.43 4.71
CA ILE A 125 12.59 4.74 4.75
C ILE A 125 12.81 3.29 4.36
N ILE A 126 12.44 2.38 5.26
CA ILE A 126 12.59 0.93 5.08
C ILE A 126 11.20 0.35 4.84
N LYS A 127 11.02 -0.36 3.74
CA LYS A 127 9.71 -0.89 3.33
C LYS A 127 9.84 -2.35 2.92
N PRO A 128 8.82 -3.20 3.17
CA PRO A 128 8.74 -4.50 2.51
C PRO A 128 8.71 -4.30 0.99
N SER A 129 9.50 -5.10 0.26
CA SER A 129 9.58 -4.94 -1.19
C SER A 129 8.42 -5.61 -1.92
N ILE A 130 7.90 -6.72 -1.38
CA ILE A 130 6.76 -7.52 -1.89
C ILE A 130 5.63 -7.61 -0.86
N ASN A 131 4.44 -7.99 -1.32
CA ASN A 131 3.24 -8.32 -0.54
C ASN A 131 2.88 -7.24 0.50
N SER A 132 3.06 -5.97 0.13
CA SER A 132 2.74 -4.83 1.00
C SER A 132 1.76 -3.89 0.33
N GLU A 133 0.64 -3.64 0.99
CA GLU A 133 -0.40 -2.72 0.53
C GLU A 133 -0.64 -1.62 1.58
N GLY A 134 -1.17 -0.47 1.15
CA GLY A 134 -1.67 0.56 2.07
C GLY A 134 -0.65 1.17 3.05
N GLY A 135 0.65 1.03 2.79
CA GLY A 135 1.71 1.52 3.67
C GLY A 135 2.02 0.62 4.87
N GLU A 136 1.50 -0.62 4.88
CA GLU A 136 1.83 -1.59 5.91
C GLU A 136 3.33 -1.92 5.93
N GLY A 137 3.90 -2.00 7.13
CA GLY A 137 5.30 -2.37 7.32
C GLY A 137 6.33 -1.28 7.01
N ILE A 138 5.91 -0.07 6.62
CA ILE A 138 6.85 1.06 6.45
C ILE A 138 7.46 1.43 7.81
N LYS A 139 8.79 1.59 7.82
CA LYS A 139 9.60 2.01 8.96
C LYS A 139 10.46 3.19 8.57
N PHE A 140 10.80 4.01 9.57
CA PHE A 140 11.64 5.19 9.44
C PHE A 140 12.82 5.05 10.39
N TRP A 141 13.98 5.52 9.96
CA TRP A 141 15.17 5.61 10.80
C TRP A 141 15.88 6.93 10.52
N ASP A 142 16.23 7.67 11.57
CA ASP A 142 16.87 8.99 11.53
C ASP A 142 18.20 8.93 12.30
N ASN A 143 19.34 9.12 11.61
CA ASN A 143 20.67 8.92 12.19
C ASN A 143 21.00 9.91 13.33
N ARG A 144 20.19 10.97 13.50
CA ARG A 144 20.31 11.96 14.58
C ARG A 144 19.56 11.57 15.84
N LYS A 145 18.64 10.60 15.74
CA LYS A 145 17.69 10.23 16.81
C LYS A 145 17.75 8.76 17.20
N ASP A 146 18.05 7.90 16.22
CA ASP A 146 18.01 6.46 16.36
C ASP A 146 19.42 5.88 16.43
N GLU A 147 19.59 4.86 17.27
CA GLU A 147 20.84 4.11 17.35
C GLU A 147 21.01 3.16 16.15
N THR A 148 22.26 2.84 15.80
CA THR A 148 22.58 1.88 14.73
C THR A 148 22.02 0.48 15.01
N ASP A 149 21.93 0.07 16.28
CA ASP A 149 21.32 -1.21 16.67
C ASP A 149 19.82 -1.28 16.33
N HIS A 150 19.13 -0.13 16.31
CA HIS A 150 17.75 -0.06 15.84
C HIS A 150 17.69 -0.33 14.32
N LEU A 151 18.57 0.30 13.55
CA LEU A 151 18.68 0.06 12.09
C LEU A 151 18.97 -1.41 11.78
N LEU A 152 19.89 -2.04 12.50
CA LEU A 152 20.19 -3.47 12.37
C LEU A 152 18.93 -4.34 12.52
N LYS A 153 18.12 -4.05 13.56
CA LYS A 153 16.84 -4.76 13.79
C LYS A 153 15.85 -4.53 12.64
N LEU A 154 15.76 -3.30 12.13
CA LEU A 154 14.87 -2.98 11.01
C LEU A 154 15.28 -3.73 9.73
N LEU A 155 16.57 -3.71 9.38
CA LEU A 155 17.10 -4.38 8.17
C LEU A 155 17.01 -5.91 8.23
N THR A 156 17.00 -6.49 9.43
CA THR A 156 16.91 -7.95 9.63
C THR A 156 15.49 -8.45 9.91
N SER A 157 14.52 -7.54 10.08
CA SER A 157 13.13 -7.89 10.42
C SER A 157 12.37 -8.58 9.27
N ASN A 158 12.82 -8.41 8.03
CA ASN A 158 12.20 -8.99 6.85
C ASN A 158 13.29 -9.35 5.81
N LYS A 159 13.09 -10.43 5.08
CA LYS A 159 14.01 -10.92 4.03
C LYS A 159 13.76 -10.28 2.66
N HIS A 160 12.74 -9.44 2.54
CA HIS A 160 12.39 -8.72 1.33
C HIS A 160 12.12 -7.26 1.68
N LEU A 161 13.13 -6.41 1.48
CA LEU A 161 13.08 -4.99 1.85
C LEU A 161 13.70 -4.14 0.76
N ILE A 162 13.25 -2.90 0.67
CA ILE A 162 13.92 -1.82 -0.05
C ILE A 162 14.11 -0.63 0.90
N VAL A 163 15.25 0.03 0.77
CA VAL A 163 15.60 1.21 1.55
C VAL A 163 15.81 2.39 0.61
N SER A 164 15.14 3.49 0.90
CA SER A 164 15.18 4.75 0.13
C SER A 164 15.35 5.96 1.04
#